data_AF-A0A948CYD5-F1
#
_entry.id   AF-A0A948CYD5-F1
#
_cell.length_a   1.000
_cell.length_b   1.000
_cell.length_c   1.000
_cell.angle_alpha   90.00
_cell.angle_beta   90.00
_cell.angle_gamma   90.00
#
_symmetry.space_group_name_H-M   'P 1'
#
loop_
_entity.id
_entity.type
_entity.pdbx_description
1 polymer ?
#
loop_
_entity_poly.entity_id
_entity_poly.type
_entity_poly.pdbx_seq_one_letter_code
_entity_poly.pdbx_strand_id
1 'polypeptide(L)'
;MQRSRFLLYIVLAFTLASCARAPVRQIQIEAIPGRIITAPEALRSDVMHEVGPGETVWRLSRMYDVQVQDIVSANRLPDSSKLEKGQKLLIPNAAPLRSVIPIWPSNKWKYIIIHHSATDVGKALSFDYVHSNKRHWKGLGYHFVIDNGTSGKEDGQIEVAPRWMHQEDGAHCKAGSMNYQGIGICLVGNFNSDSVSARQMEALVSLVKELKKHYHIPDSRILGHGQVPGASTDCPGKRFPWNDFWRRLKS
;
A
#
# COMPACT_ATOMS: atom_id res chain seq x y z
N MET A 1 -31.50 -38.91 62.79
CA MET A 1 -31.89 -37.64 62.14
C MET A 1 -30.72 -36.69 62.34
N GLN A 2 -30.06 -36.07 61.37
CA GLN A 2 -30.50 -35.57 60.07
C GLN A 2 -29.25 -35.47 59.17
N ARG A 3 -29.36 -35.90 57.91
CA ARG A 3 -28.31 -35.78 56.89
C ARG A 3 -28.28 -34.34 56.39
N SER A 4 -27.10 -33.78 56.12
CA SER A 4 -26.98 -32.77 55.06
C SER A 4 -25.61 -32.86 54.38
N ARG A 5 -25.68 -32.99 53.06
CA ARG A 5 -24.59 -33.07 52.10
C ARG A 5 -24.16 -31.64 51.76
N PHE A 6 -22.87 -31.35 51.70
CA PHE A 6 -22.38 -30.16 51.01
C PHE A 6 -21.43 -30.55 49.88
N LEU A 7 -21.73 -29.98 48.72
CA LEU A 7 -21.22 -30.27 47.39
C LEU A 7 -19.85 -29.61 47.21
N LEU A 8 -18.89 -30.37 46.68
CA LEU A 8 -17.54 -29.93 46.33
C LEU A 8 -17.60 -29.09 45.02
N TYR A 9 -17.36 -27.78 45.09
CA TYR A 9 -17.11 -26.97 43.90
C TYR A 9 -15.61 -26.91 43.64
N ILE A 10 -15.15 -27.66 42.64
CA ILE A 10 -13.80 -27.53 42.09
C ILE A 10 -13.83 -26.33 41.13
N VAL A 11 -13.25 -25.20 41.54
CA VAL A 11 -12.94 -24.10 40.63
C VAL A 11 -11.60 -24.43 39.97
N LEU A 12 -11.67 -24.86 38.70
CA LEU A 12 -10.50 -25.05 37.85
C LEU A 12 -9.98 -23.65 37.46
N ALA A 13 -8.95 -23.18 38.14
CA ALA A 13 -8.24 -21.97 37.75
C ALA A 13 -7.43 -22.26 36.47
N PHE A 14 -7.97 -21.88 35.31
CA PHE A 14 -7.18 -21.78 34.09
C PHE A 14 -6.21 -20.60 34.24
N THR A 15 -4.96 -20.90 34.60
CA THR A 15 -3.86 -19.97 34.40
C THR A 15 -3.61 -19.87 32.90
N LEU A 16 -4.08 -18.78 32.29
CA LEU A 16 -3.61 -18.35 30.98
C LEU A 16 -2.12 -18.02 31.15
N ALA A 17 -1.26 -18.97 30.79
CA ALA A 17 0.14 -18.71 30.50
C ALA A 17 0.18 -17.78 29.27
N SER A 18 0.13 -16.48 29.55
CA SER A 18 0.43 -15.42 28.60
C SER A 18 1.87 -15.62 28.14
N CYS A 19 2.07 -16.06 26.90
CA CYS A 19 3.37 -15.97 26.24
C CYS A 19 3.78 -14.49 26.22
N ALA A 20 4.61 -14.10 27.20
CA ALA A 20 5.20 -12.78 27.27
C ALA A 20 6.01 -12.54 25.98
N ARG A 21 5.53 -11.65 25.12
CA ARG A 21 6.34 -11.10 24.03
C ARG A 21 7.45 -10.28 24.65
N ALA A 22 8.69 -10.63 24.34
CA ALA A 22 9.83 -9.77 24.65
C ALA A 22 9.58 -8.36 24.06
N PRO A 23 9.88 -7.28 24.79
CA PRO A 23 9.72 -5.94 24.26
C PRO A 23 10.65 -5.76 23.05
N VAL A 24 10.07 -5.41 21.90
CA VAL A 24 10.83 -4.96 20.74
C VAL A 24 11.51 -3.66 21.14
N ARG A 25 12.83 -3.68 21.31
CA ARG A 25 13.63 -2.49 21.58
C ARG A 25 13.55 -1.59 20.34
N GLN A 26 12.67 -0.59 20.37
CA GLN A 26 12.65 0.47 19.36
C GLN A 26 13.96 1.25 19.49
N ILE A 27 14.84 1.08 18.50
CA ILE A 27 15.98 1.99 18.34
C ILE A 27 15.37 3.31 17.85
N GLN A 28 15.37 4.34 18.71
CA GLN A 28 15.07 5.70 18.27
C GLN A 28 16.18 6.13 17.32
N ILE A 29 15.86 6.22 16.03
CA ILE A 29 16.73 6.84 15.04
C ILE A 29 16.27 8.28 14.92
N GLU A 30 16.95 9.20 15.59
CA GLU A 30 16.74 10.63 15.38
C GLU A 30 17.18 10.99 13.95
N ALA A 31 16.23 11.42 13.13
CA ALA A 31 16.51 11.86 11.78
C ALA A 31 17.17 13.25 11.81
N ILE A 32 18.49 13.30 11.57
CA ILE A 32 19.18 14.56 11.28
C ILE A 32 18.82 14.97 9.84
N PRO A 33 18.25 16.17 9.61
CA PRO A 33 17.88 16.60 8.27
C PRO A 33 19.12 16.70 7.37
N GLY A 34 19.09 16.01 6.23
CA GLY A 34 20.09 16.14 5.17
C GLY A 34 21.08 14.98 5.01
N ARG A 35 21.03 13.92 5.82
CA ARG A 35 21.85 12.72 5.63
C ARG A 35 21.02 11.60 5.02
N ILE A 36 21.44 11.05 3.88
CA ILE A 36 20.93 9.75 3.40
C ILE A 36 21.37 8.72 4.45
N ILE A 37 20.45 8.27 5.30
CA ILE A 37 20.71 7.20 6.25
C ILE A 37 20.65 5.91 5.46
N THR A 38 21.80 5.35 5.11
CA THR A 38 21.89 3.99 4.55
C THR A 38 21.38 3.01 5.60
N ALA A 39 20.53 2.07 5.19
CA ALA A 39 20.07 1.01 6.09
C ALA A 39 21.30 0.24 6.64
N PRO A 40 21.30 -0.20 7.91
CA PRO A 40 22.40 -1.01 8.45
C PRO A 40 22.64 -2.25 7.58
N GLU A 41 23.91 -2.58 7.30
CA GLU A 41 24.32 -3.72 6.46
C GLU A 41 23.58 -5.02 6.84
N ALA A 42 23.38 -5.23 8.15
CA ALA A 42 22.74 -6.42 8.70
C ALA A 42 21.28 -6.66 8.29
N LEU A 43 20.60 -5.66 7.70
CA LEU A 43 19.22 -5.78 7.22
C LEU A 43 19.13 -5.96 5.69
N ARG A 44 20.26 -5.96 4.99
CA ARG A 44 20.28 -6.04 3.54
C ARG A 44 20.35 -7.48 3.07
N SER A 45 19.66 -7.78 1.98
CA SER A 45 19.63 -9.13 1.39
C SER A 45 19.29 -9.09 -0.09
N ASP A 46 19.65 -10.15 -0.82
CA ASP A 46 19.23 -10.29 -2.22
C ASP A 46 17.71 -10.50 -2.30
N VAL A 47 17.05 -9.75 -3.19
CA VAL A 47 15.59 -9.80 -3.39
C VAL A 47 15.26 -10.13 -4.83
N MET A 48 14.38 -11.10 -5.05
CA MET A 48 13.78 -11.34 -6.36
C MET A 48 12.54 -10.48 -6.53
N HIS A 49 12.68 -9.37 -7.25
CA HIS A 49 11.60 -8.42 -7.53
C HIS A 49 10.85 -8.77 -8.81
N GLU A 50 9.51 -8.65 -8.81
CA GLU A 50 8.69 -8.76 -10.03
C GLU A 50 8.23 -7.39 -10.49
N VAL A 51 8.69 -7.03 -11.69
CA VAL A 51 8.46 -5.74 -12.32
C VAL A 51 6.96 -5.50 -12.52
N GLY A 52 6.43 -4.51 -11.81
CA GLY A 52 5.07 -4.01 -11.99
C GLY A 52 4.91 -3.15 -13.24
N PRO A 53 3.68 -2.75 -13.57
CA PRO A 53 3.41 -1.88 -14.72
C PRO A 53 4.10 -0.51 -14.58
N GLY A 54 4.94 -0.15 -15.56
CA GLY A 54 5.58 1.17 -15.64
C GLY A 54 6.74 1.38 -14.67
N GLU A 55 7.27 0.31 -14.07
CA GLU A 55 8.47 0.40 -13.25
C GLU A 55 9.74 0.60 -14.07
N THR A 56 10.73 1.23 -13.46
CA THR A 56 12.03 1.51 -14.07
C THR A 56 13.14 1.08 -13.13
N VAL A 57 14.30 0.68 -13.67
CA VAL A 57 15.47 0.33 -12.85
C VAL A 57 15.84 1.48 -11.92
N TRP A 58 15.74 2.72 -12.41
CA TRP A 58 16.01 3.90 -11.60
C TRP A 58 15.11 3.96 -10.36
N ARG A 59 13.79 3.76 -10.49
CA ARG A 59 12.89 3.80 -9.32
C ARG A 59 13.15 2.63 -8.37
N LEU A 60 13.36 1.43 -8.90
CA LEU A 60 13.71 0.25 -8.11
C LEU A 60 15.01 0.47 -7.31
N SER A 61 16.01 1.10 -7.93
CA SER A 61 17.27 1.48 -7.27
C SER A 61 17.02 2.36 -6.03
N ARG A 62 16.06 3.28 -6.10
CA ARG A 62 15.68 4.14 -4.98
C ARG A 62 14.87 3.41 -3.93
N MET A 63 13.96 2.53 -4.35
CA MET A 63 13.10 1.73 -3.45
C MET A 63 13.90 0.74 -2.61
N TYR A 64 14.95 0.16 -3.17
CA TYR A 64 15.82 -0.82 -2.50
C TYR A 64 17.16 -0.26 -2.02
N ASP A 65 17.43 1.03 -2.27
CA ASP A 65 18.70 1.67 -1.94
C ASP A 65 19.93 0.95 -2.55
N VAL A 66 19.83 0.55 -3.82
CA VAL A 66 20.88 -0.16 -4.57
C VAL A 66 21.29 0.70 -5.78
N GLN A 67 22.52 0.61 -6.27
CA GLN A 67 22.90 1.36 -7.47
C GLN A 67 22.24 0.78 -8.72
N VAL A 68 21.87 1.65 -9.66
CA VAL A 68 21.30 1.24 -10.96
C VAL A 68 22.20 0.22 -11.67
N GLN A 69 23.51 0.47 -11.67
CA GLN A 69 24.48 -0.39 -12.35
C GLN A 69 24.55 -1.79 -11.74
N ASP A 70 24.38 -1.92 -10.42
CA ASP A 70 24.40 -3.22 -9.75
C ASP A 70 23.19 -4.06 -10.17
N ILE A 71 22.01 -3.44 -10.27
CA ILE A 71 20.80 -4.11 -10.78
C ILE A 71 20.97 -4.49 -12.25
N VAL A 72 21.47 -3.59 -13.09
CA VAL A 72 21.70 -3.85 -14.52
C VAL A 72 22.67 -5.02 -14.72
N SER A 73 23.78 -5.02 -13.99
CA SER A 73 24.83 -6.03 -14.10
C SER A 73 24.37 -7.39 -13.59
N ALA A 74 23.69 -7.43 -12.43
CA ALA A 74 23.17 -8.66 -11.84
C ALA A 74 22.15 -9.36 -12.75
N ASN A 75 21.41 -8.60 -13.56
CA ASN A 75 20.37 -9.11 -14.45
C ASN A 75 20.76 -9.14 -15.93
N ARG A 76 22.01 -8.77 -16.27
CA ARG A 76 22.52 -8.67 -17.65
C ARG A 76 21.59 -7.87 -18.55
N LEU A 77 21.04 -6.77 -18.03
CA LEU A 77 20.11 -5.93 -18.79
C LEU A 77 20.88 -5.22 -19.91
N PRO A 78 20.43 -5.30 -21.18
CA PRO A 78 21.08 -4.61 -22.28
C PRO A 78 20.91 -3.08 -22.18
N ASP A 79 19.82 -2.63 -21.55
CA ASP A 79 19.52 -1.23 -21.30
C ASP A 79 18.60 -1.11 -20.07
N SER A 80 18.93 -0.20 -19.15
CA SER A 80 18.13 0.13 -17.97
C SER A 80 16.72 0.68 -18.28
N SER A 81 16.49 1.13 -19.52
CA SER A 81 15.20 1.64 -20.00
C SER A 81 14.21 0.53 -20.42
N LYS A 82 14.68 -0.70 -20.59
CA LYS A 82 13.91 -1.82 -21.16
C LYS A 82 13.55 -2.86 -20.10
N LEU A 83 12.61 -2.51 -19.22
CA LEU A 83 11.99 -3.49 -18.34
C LEU A 83 10.64 -3.95 -18.90
N GLU A 84 10.40 -5.26 -18.83
CA GLU A 84 9.12 -5.85 -19.23
C GLU A 84 8.23 -6.11 -18.00
N LYS A 85 6.93 -5.84 -18.14
CA LYS A 85 5.96 -6.12 -17.08
C LYS A 85 5.96 -7.62 -16.74
N GLY A 86 6.11 -7.97 -15.47
CA GLY A 86 6.19 -9.36 -14.99
C GLY A 86 7.60 -9.96 -15.03
N GLN A 87 8.59 -9.25 -15.57
CA GLN A 87 9.99 -9.68 -15.52
C GLN A 87 10.44 -9.84 -14.06
N LYS A 88 11.20 -10.91 -13.77
CA LYS A 88 11.84 -11.11 -12.47
C LYS A 88 13.25 -10.54 -12.51
N LEU A 89 13.58 -9.68 -11.55
CA LEU A 89 14.88 -9.06 -11.40
C LEU A 89 15.49 -9.42 -10.04
N LEU A 90 16.75 -9.83 -10.05
CA LEU A 90 17.58 -9.91 -8.87
C LEU A 90 18.00 -8.49 -8.45
N ILE A 91 17.62 -8.08 -7.25
CA ILE A 91 18.09 -6.83 -6.64
C ILE A 91 19.15 -7.21 -5.60
N PRO A 92 20.44 -7.05 -5.92
CA PRO A 92 21.51 -7.49 -5.04
C PRO A 92 21.67 -6.56 -3.84
N ASN A 93 21.99 -7.13 -2.68
CA ASN A 93 22.23 -6.39 -1.43
C ASN A 93 21.14 -5.34 -1.16
N ALA A 94 19.86 -5.68 -1.30
CA ALA A 94 18.76 -4.74 -1.19
C ALA A 94 18.48 -4.35 0.27
N ALA A 95 18.30 -3.06 0.54
CA ALA A 95 17.74 -2.61 1.81
C ALA A 95 16.25 -2.99 1.93
N PRO A 96 15.67 -2.96 3.15
CA PRO A 96 14.23 -3.07 3.33
C PRO A 96 13.47 -2.11 2.42
N LEU A 97 12.41 -2.63 1.77
CA LEU A 97 11.65 -1.89 0.77
C LEU A 97 11.08 -0.60 1.36
N ARG A 98 11.32 0.52 0.67
CA ARG A 98 10.64 1.79 0.95
C ARG A 98 9.79 2.26 -0.21
N SER A 99 8.71 2.96 0.12
CA SER A 99 7.86 3.61 -0.87
C SER A 99 8.55 4.85 -1.42
N VAL A 100 8.73 4.92 -2.75
CA VAL A 100 9.24 6.10 -3.46
C VAL A 100 8.13 6.62 -4.35
N ILE A 101 7.45 7.67 -3.88
CA ILE A 101 6.32 8.27 -4.57
C ILE A 101 6.82 9.46 -5.39
N PRO A 102 6.84 9.39 -6.73
CA PRO A 102 7.20 10.54 -7.54
C PRO A 102 6.09 11.58 -7.47
N ILE A 103 6.45 12.83 -7.17
CA ILE A 103 5.50 13.94 -7.06
C ILE A 103 5.71 14.88 -8.24
N TRP A 104 4.62 15.29 -8.89
CA TRP A 104 4.64 16.10 -10.10
C TRP A 104 3.96 17.45 -9.84
N PRO A 105 4.46 18.56 -10.43
CA PRO A 105 3.71 19.80 -10.45
C PRO A 105 2.41 19.61 -11.24
N SER A 106 1.27 19.80 -10.58
CA SER A 106 -0.04 19.69 -11.24
C SER A 106 -1.09 20.47 -10.45
N ASN A 107 -1.93 21.21 -11.16
CA ASN A 107 -3.12 21.85 -10.59
C ASN A 107 -4.39 21.01 -10.80
N LYS A 108 -4.30 19.86 -11.48
CA LYS A 108 -5.43 18.97 -11.82
C LYS A 108 -6.02 18.29 -10.59
N TRP A 109 -5.15 17.82 -9.69
CA TRP A 109 -5.57 16.96 -8.59
C TRP A 109 -6.20 17.76 -7.47
N LYS A 110 -7.50 17.54 -7.26
CA LYS A 110 -8.32 18.23 -6.25
C LYS A 110 -8.92 17.30 -5.21
N TYR A 111 -8.98 16.00 -5.50
CA TYR A 111 -9.58 14.98 -4.65
C TYR A 111 -8.66 13.77 -4.49
N ILE A 112 -8.84 13.01 -3.41
CA ILE A 112 -8.29 11.66 -3.24
C ILE A 112 -9.46 10.72 -3.04
N ILE A 113 -9.54 9.67 -3.86
CA ILE A 113 -10.62 8.67 -3.79
C ILE A 113 -10.04 7.33 -3.36
N ILE A 114 -10.45 6.85 -2.19
CA ILE A 114 -10.02 5.59 -1.60
C ILE A 114 -10.94 4.46 -2.07
N HIS A 115 -10.31 3.37 -2.53
CA HIS A 115 -10.96 2.16 -3.02
C HIS A 115 -10.46 0.92 -2.29
N HIS A 116 -11.22 -0.15 -2.40
CA HIS A 116 -10.73 -1.51 -2.19
C HIS A 116 -10.78 -2.30 -3.51
N SER A 117 -10.04 -3.40 -3.60
CA SER A 117 -10.10 -4.27 -4.77
C SER A 117 -11.33 -5.17 -4.79
N ALA A 118 -11.97 -5.38 -3.63
CA ALA A 118 -12.98 -6.42 -3.39
C ALA A 118 -12.46 -7.83 -3.71
N THR A 119 -11.16 -8.06 -3.52
CA THR A 119 -10.49 -9.34 -3.71
C THR A 119 -9.57 -9.65 -2.53
N ASP A 120 -9.43 -10.92 -2.17
CA ASP A 120 -8.55 -11.34 -1.06
C ASP A 120 -7.07 -11.26 -1.45
N VAL A 121 -6.79 -11.39 -2.75
CA VAL A 121 -5.45 -11.33 -3.33
C VAL A 121 -5.41 -10.34 -4.48
N GLY A 122 -4.24 -9.76 -4.73
CA GLY A 122 -4.04 -8.84 -5.84
C GLY A 122 -2.67 -8.19 -5.86
N LYS A 123 -2.38 -7.50 -6.96
CA LYS A 123 -1.26 -6.57 -7.15
C LYS A 123 -1.53 -5.73 -8.39
N ALA A 124 -0.81 -4.64 -8.58
CA ALA A 124 -0.93 -3.75 -9.73
C ALA A 124 -0.83 -4.49 -11.06
N LEU A 125 0.07 -5.48 -11.18
CA LEU A 125 0.24 -6.27 -12.40
C LEU A 125 -1.02 -7.07 -12.77
N SER A 126 -1.65 -7.76 -11.82
CA SER A 126 -2.87 -8.54 -12.10
C SER A 126 -4.06 -7.64 -12.38
N PHE A 127 -4.17 -6.51 -11.68
CA PHE A 127 -5.21 -5.51 -11.94
C PHE A 127 -5.03 -4.83 -13.31
N ASP A 128 -3.80 -4.52 -13.72
CA ASP A 128 -3.49 -3.99 -15.06
C ASP A 128 -3.93 -4.97 -16.16
N TYR A 129 -3.62 -6.26 -15.99
CA TYR A 129 -4.02 -7.32 -16.91
C TYR A 129 -5.55 -7.42 -17.03
N VAL A 130 -6.27 -7.45 -15.89
CA VAL A 130 -7.74 -7.54 -15.89
C VAL A 130 -8.37 -6.28 -16.51
N HIS A 131 -7.90 -5.09 -16.16
CA HIS A 131 -8.45 -3.84 -16.69
C HIS A 131 -8.23 -3.70 -18.20
N SER A 132 -7.05 -4.08 -18.69
CA SER A 132 -6.73 -4.00 -20.12
C SER A 132 -7.50 -5.04 -20.93
N ASN A 133 -7.50 -6.30 -20.49
CA ASN A 133 -7.98 -7.41 -21.30
C ASN A 133 -9.45 -7.76 -21.08
N LYS A 134 -10.04 -7.38 -19.94
CA LYS A 134 -11.45 -7.71 -19.61
C LYS A 134 -12.36 -6.50 -19.59
N ARG A 135 -11.81 -5.29 -19.33
CA ARG A 135 -12.60 -4.05 -19.28
C ARG A 135 -12.27 -3.08 -20.42
N HIS A 136 -11.31 -3.42 -21.28
CA HIS A 136 -10.84 -2.60 -22.41
C HIS A 136 -10.40 -1.19 -21.99
N TRP A 137 -9.83 -1.08 -20.78
CA TRP A 137 -9.24 0.17 -20.31
C TRP A 137 -7.79 0.27 -20.77
N LYS A 138 -7.27 1.49 -20.88
CA LYS A 138 -5.84 1.73 -21.09
C LYS A 138 -5.09 1.45 -19.78
N GLY A 139 -4.83 0.19 -19.45
CA GLY A 139 -4.08 -0.22 -18.25
C GLY A 139 -4.86 -0.13 -16.93
N LEU A 140 -4.12 -0.26 -15.82
CA LEU A 140 -4.61 -0.13 -14.44
C LEU A 140 -5.40 1.16 -14.21
N GLY A 141 -6.62 1.06 -13.66
CA GLY A 141 -7.53 2.21 -13.49
C GLY A 141 -7.24 3.13 -12.29
N TYR A 142 -6.37 2.71 -11.37
CA TYR A 142 -5.96 3.47 -10.19
C TYR A 142 -4.62 4.16 -10.42
N HIS A 143 -4.33 5.20 -9.65
CA HIS A 143 -3.01 5.85 -9.64
C HIS A 143 -2.04 5.10 -8.71
N PHE A 144 -2.58 4.53 -7.63
CA PHE A 144 -1.83 3.76 -6.64
C PHE A 144 -2.57 2.49 -6.24
N VAL A 145 -1.82 1.44 -5.94
CA VAL A 145 -2.30 0.22 -5.30
C VAL A 145 -1.50 0.02 -4.01
N ILE A 146 -2.18 -0.38 -2.93
CA ILE A 146 -1.56 -0.72 -1.64
C ILE A 146 -1.82 -2.19 -1.36
N ASP A 147 -0.77 -2.99 -1.43
CA ASP A 147 -0.82 -4.43 -1.28
C ASP A 147 -1.09 -4.88 0.16
N ASN A 148 -1.63 -6.09 0.31
CA ASN A 148 -1.96 -6.72 1.58
C ASN A 148 -1.03 -7.90 1.94
N GLY A 149 0.16 -7.96 1.33
CA GLY A 149 1.12 -9.05 1.57
C GLY A 149 0.87 -10.32 0.77
N THR A 150 -0.06 -10.29 -0.19
CA THR A 150 -0.35 -11.42 -1.08
C THR A 150 0.39 -11.28 -2.40
N SER A 151 0.34 -12.33 -3.24
CA SER A 151 0.81 -12.27 -4.64
C SER A 151 2.29 -11.89 -4.83
N GLY A 152 3.12 -12.13 -3.80
CA GLY A 152 4.56 -11.85 -3.81
C GLY A 152 4.93 -10.39 -3.55
N LYS A 153 4.01 -9.59 -2.98
CA LYS A 153 4.24 -8.21 -2.54
C LYS A 153 4.24 -8.13 -1.01
N GLU A 154 4.84 -7.09 -0.45
CA GLU A 154 4.83 -6.86 1.00
C GLU A 154 3.51 -6.22 1.46
N ASP A 155 3.08 -6.50 2.70
CA ASP A 155 1.90 -5.85 3.29
C ASP A 155 2.18 -4.34 3.50
N GLY A 156 1.30 -3.50 2.96
CA GLY A 156 1.47 -2.05 2.89
C GLY A 156 2.41 -1.55 1.79
N GLN A 157 2.89 -2.42 0.90
CA GLN A 157 3.67 -1.98 -0.27
C GLN A 157 2.81 -1.08 -1.16
N ILE A 158 3.34 0.08 -1.54
CA ILE A 158 2.68 1.00 -2.48
C ILE A 158 3.24 0.78 -3.88
N GLU A 159 2.38 0.34 -4.79
CA GLU A 159 2.67 0.27 -6.21
C GLU A 159 2.14 1.51 -6.92
N VAL A 160 3.03 2.23 -7.62
CA VAL A 160 2.71 3.43 -8.38
C VAL A 160 2.39 3.05 -9.82
N ALA A 161 1.17 3.31 -10.26
CA ALA A 161 0.66 2.91 -11.56
C ALA A 161 1.17 3.80 -12.71
N PRO A 162 1.17 3.32 -13.97
CA PRO A 162 1.52 4.12 -15.14
C PRO A 162 0.70 5.42 -15.27
N ARG A 163 -0.59 5.39 -14.89
CA ARG A 163 -1.44 6.60 -14.90
C ARG A 163 -0.87 7.72 -14.04
N TRP A 164 -0.32 7.38 -12.88
CA TRP A 164 0.35 8.37 -12.04
C TRP A 164 1.65 8.86 -12.68
N MET A 165 2.46 7.96 -13.23
CA MET A 165 3.71 8.32 -13.89
C MET A 165 3.51 9.28 -15.07
N HIS A 166 2.40 9.11 -15.80
CA HIS A 166 2.07 9.92 -16.98
C HIS A 166 1.06 11.04 -16.69
N GLN A 167 0.65 11.20 -15.42
CA GLN A 167 -0.37 12.18 -14.98
C GLN A 167 -1.69 12.07 -15.76
N GLU A 168 -2.04 10.86 -16.20
CA GLU A 168 -3.26 10.55 -16.95
C GLU A 168 -4.51 10.64 -16.08
N ASP A 169 -5.70 10.72 -16.68
CA ASP A 169 -6.96 10.59 -15.96
C ASP A 169 -7.10 9.20 -15.31
N GLY A 170 -7.86 9.12 -14.22
CA GLY A 170 -8.25 7.85 -13.62
C GLY A 170 -9.26 7.08 -14.46
N ALA A 171 -9.42 5.79 -14.13
CA ALA A 171 -10.54 4.96 -14.59
C ALA A 171 -11.19 4.25 -13.40
N HIS A 172 -11.36 4.95 -12.28
CA HIS A 172 -11.77 4.37 -11.00
C HIS A 172 -13.08 4.94 -10.44
N CYS A 173 -13.52 6.14 -10.84
CA CYS A 173 -14.74 6.77 -10.33
C CYS A 173 -15.28 7.80 -11.33
N LYS A 174 -16.37 7.46 -12.04
CA LYS A 174 -17.05 8.40 -12.96
C LYS A 174 -17.93 9.41 -12.20
N ALA A 175 -18.51 8.98 -11.08
CA ALA A 175 -19.34 9.83 -10.23
C ALA A 175 -18.57 11.10 -9.82
N GLY A 176 -19.25 12.24 -9.75
CA GLY A 176 -18.64 13.53 -9.43
C GLY A 176 -17.45 13.92 -10.33
N SER A 177 -17.35 13.36 -11.54
CA SER A 177 -16.23 13.57 -12.47
C SER A 177 -14.85 13.21 -11.88
N MET A 178 -14.81 12.30 -10.90
CA MET A 178 -13.59 12.04 -10.12
C MET A 178 -12.44 11.42 -10.93
N ASN A 179 -12.70 10.79 -12.07
CA ASN A 179 -11.64 10.35 -12.99
C ASN A 179 -10.75 11.51 -13.48
N TYR A 180 -11.28 12.73 -13.58
CA TYR A 180 -10.56 13.86 -14.17
C TYR A 180 -9.85 14.75 -13.13
N GLN A 181 -10.21 14.61 -11.85
CA GLN A 181 -9.74 15.50 -10.77
C GLN A 181 -9.32 14.76 -9.49
N GLY A 182 -9.58 13.45 -9.41
CA GLY A 182 -9.36 12.62 -8.23
C GLY A 182 -8.20 11.65 -8.40
N ILE A 183 -7.38 11.55 -7.37
CA ILE A 183 -6.33 10.54 -7.26
C ILE A 183 -6.93 9.27 -6.65
N GLY A 184 -7.21 8.26 -7.48
CA GLY A 184 -7.61 6.93 -7.03
C GLY A 184 -6.48 6.12 -6.38
N ILE A 185 -6.69 5.72 -5.12
CA ILE A 185 -5.82 4.81 -4.35
C ILE A 185 -6.64 3.56 -4.04
N CYS A 186 -6.16 2.38 -4.42
CA CYS A 186 -6.83 1.10 -4.17
C CYS A 186 -6.06 0.26 -3.17
N LEU A 187 -6.71 -0.20 -2.10
CA LEU A 187 -6.16 -1.19 -1.18
C LEU A 187 -6.59 -2.59 -1.62
N VAL A 188 -5.67 -3.54 -1.68
CA VAL A 188 -6.00 -4.95 -1.94
C VAL A 188 -6.75 -5.50 -0.73
N GLY A 189 -7.97 -5.99 -0.93
CA GLY A 189 -8.83 -6.55 0.12
C GLY A 189 -10.32 -6.35 -0.13
N ASN A 190 -11.15 -7.04 0.66
CA ASN A 190 -12.60 -6.86 0.71
C ASN A 190 -13.06 -6.31 2.08
N PHE A 191 -12.96 -5.01 2.28
CA PHE A 191 -13.35 -4.39 3.55
C PHE A 191 -14.87 -4.22 3.76
N ASN A 192 -15.71 -5.00 3.06
CA ASN A 192 -17.06 -5.30 3.55
C ASN A 192 -17.03 -6.38 4.63
N SER A 193 -16.12 -7.35 4.50
CA SER A 193 -15.94 -8.47 5.42
C SER A 193 -14.69 -8.31 6.28
N ASP A 194 -13.58 -7.85 5.70
CA ASP A 194 -12.26 -7.93 6.33
C ASP A 194 -11.81 -6.59 6.91
N SER A 195 -10.81 -6.65 7.79
CA SER A 195 -10.15 -5.45 8.33
C SER A 195 -8.99 -5.02 7.43
N VAL A 196 -8.79 -3.70 7.28
CA VAL A 196 -7.55 -3.15 6.72
C VAL A 196 -6.38 -3.47 7.66
N SER A 197 -5.27 -3.97 7.12
CA SER A 197 -4.08 -4.26 7.94
C SER A 197 -3.45 -2.98 8.51
N ALA A 198 -2.69 -3.11 9.59
CA ALA A 198 -1.98 -1.96 10.17
C ALA A 198 -1.00 -1.34 9.18
N ARG A 199 -0.28 -2.16 8.40
CA ARG A 199 0.69 -1.69 7.41
C ARG A 199 0.02 -1.04 6.20
N GLN A 200 -1.11 -1.57 5.73
CA GLN A 200 -1.93 -0.91 4.71
C GLN A 200 -2.43 0.46 5.19
N MET A 201 -2.90 0.55 6.44
CA MET A 201 -3.36 1.81 7.01
C MET A 201 -2.22 2.83 7.14
N GLU A 202 -1.04 2.41 7.59
CA GLU A 202 0.15 3.27 7.67
C GLU A 202 0.59 3.76 6.29
N ALA A 203 0.65 2.87 5.30
CA ALA A 203 0.96 3.21 3.92
C ALA A 203 -0.05 4.20 3.32
N LEU A 204 -1.34 3.95 3.53
CA LEU A 204 -2.42 4.83 3.06
C LEU A 204 -2.31 6.21 3.70
N VAL A 205 -2.15 6.29 5.03
CA VAL A 205 -2.03 7.58 5.74
C VAL A 205 -0.80 8.34 5.26
N SER A 206 0.34 7.67 5.10
CA SER A 206 1.59 8.29 4.61
C SER A 206 1.40 8.85 3.20
N LEU A 207 0.86 8.04 2.28
CA LEU A 207 0.59 8.45 0.90
C LEU A 207 -0.39 9.62 0.83
N VAL A 208 -1.49 9.55 1.59
CA VAL A 208 -2.49 10.62 1.62
C VAL A 208 -1.88 11.90 2.19
N LYS A 209 -1.09 11.84 3.26
CA LYS A 209 -0.42 13.04 3.82
C LYS A 209 0.47 13.72 2.77
N GLU A 210 1.29 12.94 2.06
CA GLU A 210 2.21 13.46 1.05
C GLU A 210 1.44 14.15 -0.09
N LEU A 211 0.46 13.45 -0.68
CA LEU A 211 -0.35 13.98 -1.78
C LEU A 211 -1.18 15.19 -1.35
N LYS A 212 -1.82 15.11 -0.18
CA LYS A 212 -2.62 16.18 0.40
C LYS A 212 -1.80 17.45 0.56
N LYS A 213 -0.62 17.33 1.17
CA LYS A 213 0.28 18.45 1.42
C LYS A 213 0.73 19.10 0.11
N HIS A 214 1.19 18.31 -0.86
CA HIS A 214 1.71 18.85 -2.11
C HIS A 214 0.63 19.51 -2.99
N TYR A 215 -0.53 18.85 -3.14
CA TYR A 215 -1.61 19.36 -4.00
C TYR A 215 -2.63 20.24 -3.26
N HIS A 216 -2.38 20.56 -1.99
CA HIS A 216 -3.25 21.39 -1.14
C HIS A 216 -4.70 20.89 -1.08
N ILE A 217 -4.88 19.57 -0.98
CA ILE A 217 -6.20 18.94 -0.94
C ILE A 217 -6.75 19.07 0.49
N PRO A 218 -7.95 19.65 0.71
CA PRO A 218 -8.54 19.71 2.04
C PRO A 218 -9.10 18.34 2.47
N ASP A 219 -9.24 18.10 3.78
CA ASP A 219 -9.79 16.83 4.30
C ASP A 219 -11.17 16.52 3.74
N SER A 220 -12.00 17.55 3.49
CA SER A 220 -13.33 17.39 2.88
C SER A 220 -13.32 16.83 1.45
N ARG A 221 -12.15 16.72 0.81
CA ARG A 221 -11.97 16.16 -0.54
C ARG A 221 -11.23 14.83 -0.55
N ILE A 222 -11.10 14.19 0.61
CA ILE A 222 -10.61 12.82 0.75
C ILE A 222 -11.84 11.95 1.04
N LEU A 223 -12.22 11.11 0.09
CA LEU A 223 -13.48 10.38 0.11
C LEU A 223 -13.24 8.90 -0.20
N GLY A 224 -14.07 8.03 0.33
CA GLY A 224 -14.28 6.69 -0.23
C GLY A 224 -15.09 6.77 -1.52
N HIS A 225 -14.95 5.82 -2.43
CA HIS A 225 -15.73 5.81 -3.67
C HIS A 225 -17.24 5.96 -3.42
N GLY A 226 -17.80 5.19 -2.48
CA GLY A 226 -19.23 5.24 -2.13
C GLY A 226 -19.66 6.53 -1.42
N GLN A 227 -18.73 7.38 -0.99
CA GLN A 227 -19.01 8.70 -0.43
C GLN A 227 -19.06 9.80 -1.52
N VAL A 228 -18.67 9.49 -2.76
CA VAL A 228 -18.73 10.43 -3.87
C VAL A 228 -20.20 10.61 -4.30
N PRO A 229 -20.72 11.85 -4.41
CA PRO A 229 -22.08 12.09 -4.88
C PRO A 229 -22.34 11.44 -6.24
N GLY A 230 -23.41 10.64 -6.32
CA GLY A 230 -23.79 9.89 -7.52
C GLY A 230 -23.08 8.53 -7.68
N ALA A 231 -22.22 8.13 -6.73
CA ALA A 231 -21.69 6.77 -6.70
C ALA A 231 -22.71 5.82 -6.05
N SER A 232 -22.87 4.64 -6.64
CA SER A 232 -23.70 3.55 -6.11
C SER A 232 -22.83 2.32 -5.91
N THR A 233 -22.04 2.33 -4.83
CA THR A 233 -21.09 1.26 -4.51
C THR A 233 -20.80 1.22 -3.02
N ASP A 234 -20.53 0.03 -2.49
CA ASP A 234 -20.08 -0.15 -1.10
C ASP A 234 -18.58 0.18 -0.92
N CYS A 235 -17.83 0.35 -2.00
CA CYS A 235 -16.38 0.65 -1.99
C CYS A 235 -16.08 1.95 -1.20
N PRO A 236 -15.04 2.02 -0.35
CA PRO A 236 -13.97 1.03 -0.10
C PRO A 236 -14.35 -0.07 0.89
N GLY A 237 -15.63 -0.27 1.19
CA GLY A 237 -16.15 -1.31 2.06
C GLY A 237 -16.78 -0.75 3.33
N LYS A 238 -17.87 -1.37 3.78
CA LYS A 238 -18.65 -0.96 4.96
C LYS A 238 -17.85 -0.97 6.27
N ARG A 239 -16.81 -1.82 6.36
CA ARG A 239 -15.94 -1.95 7.52
C ARG A 239 -14.64 -1.15 7.39
N PHE A 240 -14.48 -0.34 6.34
CA PHE A 240 -13.30 0.52 6.22
C PHE A 240 -13.18 1.43 7.47
N PRO A 241 -12.05 1.40 8.19
CA PRO A 241 -11.94 2.01 9.52
C PRO A 241 -11.69 3.52 9.45
N TRP A 242 -12.69 4.30 9.00
CA TRP A 242 -12.60 5.75 8.82
C TRP A 242 -12.13 6.51 10.07
N ASN A 243 -12.59 6.12 11.25
CA ASN A 243 -12.18 6.76 12.51
C ASN A 243 -10.67 6.60 12.76
N ASP A 244 -10.11 5.42 12.50
CA ASP A 244 -8.68 5.18 12.65
C ASP A 244 -7.86 5.96 11.61
N PHE A 245 -8.32 5.93 10.35
CA PHE A 245 -7.71 6.70 9.26
C PHE A 245 -7.63 8.19 9.61
N TRP A 246 -8.74 8.82 10.00
CA TRP A 246 -8.78 10.24 10.32
C TRP A 246 -7.97 10.60 11.56
N ARG A 247 -7.95 9.71 12.56
CA ARG A 247 -7.12 9.89 13.76
C ARG A 247 -5.64 9.94 13.39
N ARG A 248 -5.16 9.00 12.57
CA ARG A 248 -3.77 8.92 12.11
C ARG A 248 -3.39 10.03 11.12
N LEU A 249 -4.35 10.51 10.32
CA LEU A 249 -4.10 11.60 9.38
C LEU A 249 -3.86 12.94 10.10
N LYS A 250 -4.49 13.13 11.27
CA LYS A 250 -4.38 14.36 12.08
C LYS A 250 -3.19 14.38 13.05
N SER A 251 -2.67 13.21 13.45
CA SER A 251 -1.45 13.09 14.26
C SER A 251 -0.21 13.39 13.44
#